data_AF-A0AAW1UNZ2-F1
#
_entry.id   AF-A0AAW1UNZ2-F1
#
_cell.length_a   1.000
_cell.length_b   1.000
_cell.length_c   1.000
_cell.angle_alpha   90.00
_cell.angle_beta   90.00
_cell.angle_gamma   90.00
#
_symmetry.space_group_name_H-M   'P 1'
#
loop_
_entity.id
_entity.type
_entity.pdbx_description
1 polymer ?
#
loop_
_entity_poly.entity_id
_entity_poly.type
_entity_poly.pdbx_seq_one_letter_code
_entity_poly.pdbx_strand_id
1 'polypeptide(L)'
;MNTLMKIIYKAILSYTIGVLFVGAGFMLTYLANGNENITKIMLSIGIFDGFLTIGLYAFNGQMLKDESEELRRELLNLPWYNINKQNKSLYTIFLIRSEKPISFDTSLVQMDYLLMVRIFRALYSLSTIVSRAIHFQK
;
A
#
# COMPACT_ATOMS: atom_id res chain seq x y z
N MET A 1 9.74 -9.07 17.29
CA MET A 1 8.99 -7.86 17.70
C MET A 1 9.53 -6.57 17.06
N ASN A 2 10.85 -6.37 16.98
CA ASN A 2 11.43 -5.16 16.36
C ASN A 2 11.17 -5.02 14.85
N THR A 3 11.12 -6.11 14.07
CA THR A 3 10.93 -6.04 12.61
C THR A 3 9.50 -5.63 12.24
N LEU A 4 8.49 -6.24 12.86
CA LEU A 4 7.08 -5.88 12.67
C LEU A 4 6.81 -4.42 13.04
N MET A 5 7.34 -3.95 14.18
CA MET A 5 7.22 -2.55 14.59
C MET A 5 7.90 -1.59 13.61
N LYS A 6 9.03 -1.99 13.00
CA LYS A 6 9.68 -1.22 11.93
C LYS A 6 8.82 -1.13 10.67
N ILE A 7 8.16 -2.22 10.28
CA ILE A 7 7.25 -2.24 9.11
C ILE A 7 6.06 -1.32 9.35
N ILE A 8 5.41 -1.44 10.51
CA ILE A 8 4.27 -0.61 10.91
C ILE A 8 4.70 0.87 10.99
N TYR A 9 5.85 1.16 11.58
CA TYR A 9 6.40 2.52 11.65
C TYR A 9 6.67 3.11 10.27
N LYS A 10 7.28 2.33 9.35
CA LYS A 10 7.52 2.76 7.96
C LYS A 10 6.21 3.05 7.22
N ALA A 11 5.19 2.22 7.41
CA ALA A 11 3.88 2.42 6.79
C ALA A 11 3.18 3.70 7.31
N ILE A 12 3.19 3.92 8.63
CA ILE A 12 2.64 5.14 9.25
C ILE A 12 3.39 6.37 8.77
N LEU A 13 4.72 6.32 8.73
CA LEU A 13 5.56 7.42 8.27
C LEU A 13 5.33 7.75 6.78
N SER A 14 5.13 6.74 5.92
CA SER A 14 4.78 6.99 4.51
C SER A 14 3.42 7.69 4.37
N TYR A 15 2.44 7.32 5.20
CA TYR A 15 1.12 7.93 5.14
C TYR A 15 1.14 9.40 5.58
N THR A 16 1.85 9.71 6.67
CA THR A 16 1.92 11.08 7.18
C THR A 16 2.60 12.02 6.21
N ILE A 17 3.62 11.54 5.48
CA ILE A 17 4.30 12.31 4.44
C ILE A 17 3.33 12.63 3.29
N GLY A 18 2.62 11.64 2.74
CA GLY A 18 1.69 11.86 1.64
C GLY A 18 0.55 12.84 2.00
N VAL A 19 -0.02 12.71 3.21
CA VAL A 19 -1.07 13.63 3.69
C VAL A 19 -0.57 15.07 3.78
N LEU A 20 0.68 15.27 4.23
CA LEU A 20 1.29 16.61 4.30
C LEU A 20 1.52 17.22 2.91
N PHE A 21 1.97 16.42 1.94
CA PHE A 21 2.18 16.88 0.55
C PHE A 21 0.86 17.28 -0.11
N VAL A 22 -0.19 16.47 0.03
CA VAL A 22 -1.53 16.79 -0.49
C VAL A 22 -2.09 18.04 0.20
N GLY A 23 -2.00 18.13 1.53
CA GLY A 23 -2.49 19.28 2.29
C GLY A 23 -1.79 20.59 1.95
N ALA A 24 -0.45 20.58 1.83
CA ALA A 24 0.32 21.73 1.37
C ALA A 24 -0.03 22.12 -0.08
N GLY A 25 -0.27 21.12 -0.94
CA GLY A 25 -0.76 21.29 -2.30
C GLY A 25 -2.05 22.12 -2.37
N PHE A 26 -3.07 21.68 -1.63
CA PHE A 26 -4.36 22.37 -1.56
C PHE A 26 -4.26 23.79 -0.98
N MET A 27 -3.50 23.97 0.11
CA MET A 27 -3.34 25.29 0.74
C MET A 27 -2.68 26.31 -0.19
N LEU A 28 -1.66 25.90 -0.95
CA LEU A 28 -1.00 26.77 -1.91
C LEU A 28 -1.88 27.07 -3.14
N THR A 29 -2.71 26.12 -3.61
CA THR A 29 -3.69 26.42 -4.67
C THR A 29 -4.73 27.44 -4.24
N TYR A 30 -5.15 27.41 -2.98
CA TYR A 30 -6.05 28.42 -2.41
C TYR A 30 -5.39 29.80 -2.34
N LEU A 31 -4.10 29.85 -1.99
CA LEU A 31 -3.31 31.10 -1.98
C LEU A 31 -2.98 31.63 -3.40
N ALA A 32 -2.83 30.74 -4.39
CA ALA A 32 -2.46 31.09 -5.76
C ALA A 32 -3.59 31.72 -6.59
N ASN A 33 -4.80 31.79 -6.04
CA ASN A 33 -5.93 32.62 -6.49
C ASN A 33 -6.13 32.70 -8.03
N GLY A 34 -6.24 31.54 -8.69
CA GLY A 34 -6.67 31.45 -10.09
C GLY A 34 -5.57 31.52 -11.16
N ASN A 35 -4.28 31.49 -10.81
CA ASN A 35 -3.22 31.39 -11.82
C ASN A 35 -3.16 29.98 -12.44
N GLU A 36 -3.61 29.86 -13.70
CA GLU A 36 -3.67 28.58 -14.44
C GLU A 36 -2.34 27.82 -14.46
N ASN A 37 -1.21 28.51 -14.59
CA ASN A 37 0.11 27.87 -14.68
C ASN A 37 0.51 27.24 -13.34
N ILE A 38 0.21 27.93 -12.23
CA ILE A 38 0.49 27.42 -10.89
C ILE A 38 -0.41 26.21 -10.62
N THR A 39 -1.71 26.31 -10.92
CA THR A 39 -2.65 25.19 -10.75
C THR A 39 -2.23 23.94 -11.53
N LYS A 40 -1.75 24.07 -12.77
CA LYS A 40 -1.25 22.95 -13.59
C LYS A 40 -0.01 22.28 -12.98
N ILE A 41 0.97 23.08 -12.53
CA ILE A 41 2.18 22.56 -11.87
C ILE A 41 1.80 21.80 -10.59
N MET A 42 0.89 22.33 -9.78
CA MET A 42 0.49 21.70 -8.53
C MET A 42 -0.30 20.40 -8.74
N LEU A 43 -1.18 20.35 -9.76
CA LEU A 43 -1.86 19.10 -10.14
C LEU A 43 -0.85 18.02 -10.55
N SER A 44 0.23 18.39 -11.26
CA SER A 44 1.27 17.42 -11.62
C SER A 44 2.00 16.84 -10.40
N ILE A 45 2.28 17.67 -9.39
CA ILE A 45 2.92 17.25 -8.14
C ILE A 45 1.97 16.34 -7.35
N GLY A 46 0.69 16.70 -7.25
CA GLY A 46 -0.31 15.88 -6.55
C GLY A 46 -0.52 14.51 -7.19
N ILE A 47 -0.53 14.45 -8.53
CA ILE A 47 -0.60 13.18 -9.26
C ILE A 47 0.63 12.32 -8.97
N PHE A 48 1.82 12.90 -9.00
CA PHE A 48 3.08 12.20 -8.69
C PHE A 48 3.11 11.67 -7.26
N ASP A 49 2.71 12.48 -6.28
CA ASP A 49 2.62 12.07 -4.87
C ASP A 49 1.59 10.94 -4.65
N GLY A 50 0.45 11.01 -5.33
CA GLY A 50 -0.55 9.93 -5.31
C GLY A 50 0.01 8.61 -5.81
N PHE A 51 0.78 8.62 -6.91
CA PHE A 51 1.46 7.43 -7.42
C PHE A 51 2.49 6.87 -6.45
N LEU A 52 3.32 7.73 -5.86
CA LEU A 52 4.30 7.34 -4.86
C LEU A 52 3.65 6.70 -3.64
N THR A 53 2.58 7.32 -3.14
CA THR A 53 1.83 6.84 -1.97
C THR A 53 1.24 5.46 -2.24
N ILE A 54 0.55 5.26 -3.38
CA ILE A 54 -0.01 3.95 -3.75
C ILE A 54 1.10 2.88 -3.87
N GLY A 55 2.25 3.24 -4.47
CA GLY A 55 3.39 2.34 -4.58
C GLY A 55 3.97 1.92 -3.23
N LEU A 56 4.14 2.88 -2.30
CA LEU A 56 4.61 2.61 -0.94
C LEU A 56 3.63 1.73 -0.15
N TYR A 57 2.33 1.96 -0.31
CA TYR A 57 1.29 1.12 0.29
C TYR A 57 1.33 -0.32 -0.22
N ALA A 58 1.42 -0.52 -1.53
CA ALA A 58 1.52 -1.84 -2.13
C ALA A 58 2.82 -2.56 -1.70
N PHE A 59 3.94 -1.83 -1.63
CA PHE A 59 5.23 -2.36 -1.15
C PHE A 59 5.14 -2.84 0.31
N ASN A 60 4.63 -1.99 1.20
CA ASN A 60 4.49 -2.33 2.62
C ASN A 60 3.48 -3.47 2.84
N GLY A 61 2.38 -3.49 2.08
CA GLY A 61 1.37 -4.54 2.12
C GLY A 61 1.93 -5.89 1.67
N GLN A 62 2.73 -5.92 0.60
CA GLN A 62 3.40 -7.14 0.17
C GLN A 62 4.45 -7.61 1.18
N MET A 63 5.29 -6.69 1.68
CA MET A 63 6.32 -7.04 2.66
C MET A 63 5.72 -7.68 3.92
N LEU A 64 4.57 -7.18 4.39
CA LEU A 64 3.85 -7.76 5.52
C LEU A 64 3.34 -9.17 5.20
N LYS A 65 2.84 -9.39 3.99
CA LYS A 65 2.35 -10.69 3.53
C LYS A 65 3.49 -11.71 3.47
N ASP A 66 4.64 -11.32 2.92
CA ASP A 66 5.83 -12.16 2.79
C ASP A 66 6.36 -12.58 4.16
N GLU A 67 6.50 -11.64 5.09
CA GLU A 67 6.90 -11.91 6.49
C GLU A 67 5.89 -12.81 7.21
N SER A 68 4.59 -12.64 6.96
CA SER A 68 3.56 -13.51 7.52
C SER A 68 3.66 -14.94 6.98
N GLU A 69 4.02 -15.11 5.71
CA GLU A 69 4.24 -16.44 5.13
C GLU A 69 5.53 -17.10 5.65
N GLU A 70 6.58 -16.30 5.89
CA GLU A 70 7.82 -16.79 6.49
C GLU A 70 7.59 -17.29 7.93
N LEU A 71 6.90 -16.51 8.76
CA LEU A 71 6.49 -16.94 10.11
C LEU A 71 5.70 -18.25 10.10
N ARG A 72 4.80 -18.43 9.11
CA ARG A 72 4.06 -19.68 8.94
C ARG A 72 4.98 -20.85 8.61
N ARG A 73 5.97 -20.66 7.73
CA ARG A 73 6.95 -21.71 7.39
C ARG A 73 7.80 -22.09 8.60
N GLU A 74 8.23 -21.11 9.40
CA GLU A 74 8.97 -21.38 10.63
C GLU A 74 8.13 -22.17 11.65
N LEU A 75 6.86 -21.82 11.83
CA LEU A 75 5.94 -22.55 12.71
C LEU A 75 5.72 -24.00 12.27
N LEU A 76 5.71 -24.27 10.96
CA LEU A 76 5.59 -25.63 10.42
C LEU A 76 6.87 -26.46 10.61
N ASN A 77 8.04 -25.82 10.54
CA ASN A 77 9.34 -26.47 10.71
C ASN A 77 9.74 -26.66 12.18
N LEU A 78 9.02 -26.03 13.11
CA LEU A 78 9.29 -26.10 14.54
C LEU A 78 9.00 -27.53 15.06
N PRO A 79 9.85 -28.12 15.93
CA PRO A 79 9.62 -29.45 16.49
C PRO A 79 8.45 -29.42 17.49
N TRP A 80 7.23 -29.45 16.96
CA TRP A 80 5.97 -29.34 17.70
C TRP A 80 5.79 -30.40 18.79
N TYR A 81 6.45 -31.54 18.62
CA TYR A 81 6.47 -32.65 19.57
C TYR A 81 7.32 -32.39 20.81
N ASN A 82 8.27 -31.44 20.73
CA ASN A 82 9.20 -31.10 21.82
C ASN A 82 8.79 -29.80 22.57
N ILE A 83 7.62 -29.24 22.27
CA ILE A 83 7.12 -28.01 22.90
C ILE A 83 6.54 -28.34 24.29
N ASN A 84 6.88 -27.54 25.31
CA ASN A 84 6.30 -27.63 26.66
C ASN A 84 4.76 -27.62 26.61
N LYS A 85 4.10 -28.42 27.45
CA LYS A 85 2.63 -28.49 27.56
C LYS A 85 1.97 -27.12 27.71
N GLN A 86 2.59 -26.19 28.44
CA GLN A 86 2.09 -24.82 28.59
C GLN A 86 2.07 -24.02 27.28
N ASN A 87 3.07 -24.22 26.41
CA ASN A 87 3.22 -23.47 25.16
C ASN A 87 2.54 -24.16 23.97
N LYS A 88 2.12 -25.42 24.11
CA LYS A 88 1.46 -26.19 23.05
C LYS A 88 0.12 -25.58 22.62
N SER A 89 -0.63 -25.02 23.57
CA SER A 89 -1.86 -24.27 23.28
C SER A 89 -1.57 -23.03 22.41
N LEU A 90 -0.56 -22.24 22.81
CA LEU A 90 -0.14 -21.05 22.10
C LEU A 90 0.36 -21.36 20.67
N TYR A 91 1.17 -22.40 20.52
CA TYR A 91 1.62 -22.90 19.22
C TYR A 91 0.44 -23.23 18.29
N THR A 92 -0.55 -23.97 18.81
CA THR A 92 -1.74 -24.36 18.04
C THR A 92 -2.53 -23.13 17.59
N ILE A 93 -2.68 -22.14 18.47
CA ILE A 93 -3.34 -20.88 18.14
C ILE A 93 -2.59 -20.14 17.02
N PHE A 94 -1.26 -20.00 17.14
CA PHE A 94 -0.45 -19.35 16.10
C PHE A 94 -0.52 -20.09 14.76
N LEU A 95 -0.47 -21.43 14.79
CA LEU A 95 -0.56 -22.25 13.59
C LEU A 95 -1.89 -22.04 12.87
N ILE A 96 -3.02 -22.16 13.58
CA ILE A 96 -4.36 -21.93 13.03
C ILE A 96 -4.51 -20.50 12.50
N ARG A 97 -3.97 -19.51 13.23
CA ARG A 97 -4.04 -18.09 12.81
C ARG A 97 -3.16 -17.80 11.59
N SER A 98 -2.04 -18.50 11.45
CA SER A 98 -1.11 -18.34 10.33
C SER A 98 -1.58 -18.98 9.03
N GLU A 99 -2.67 -19.77 9.05
CA GLU A 99 -3.25 -20.40 7.86
C GLU A 99 -3.68 -19.36 6.81
N LYS A 100 -4.09 -18.18 7.26
CA LYS A 100 -4.33 -17.01 6.41
C LYS A 100 -3.18 -16.02 6.59
N PRO A 101 -2.42 -15.69 5.53
CA PRO A 101 -1.38 -14.68 5.64
C PRO A 101 -2.00 -13.35 6.03
N ILE A 102 -1.32 -12.60 6.90
CA ILE A 102 -1.74 -11.26 7.28
C ILE A 102 -1.60 -10.37 6.04
N SER A 103 -2.73 -9.97 5.47
CA SER A 103 -2.79 -8.99 4.40
C SER A 103 -3.46 -7.71 4.89
N PHE A 104 -2.98 -6.57 4.37
CA PHE A 104 -3.71 -5.31 4.48
C PHE A 104 -4.90 -5.35 3.54
N ASP A 105 -5.99 -5.97 3.99
CA ASP A 105 -7.26 -6.00 3.30
C ASP A 105 -8.10 -4.83 3.79
N THR A 106 -8.18 -3.77 2.99
CA THR A 106 -9.37 -2.90 3.07
C THR A 106 -10.58 -3.72 2.62
N SER A 107 -11.79 -3.48 3.17
CA SER A 107 -12.94 -4.38 2.97
C SER A 107 -13.37 -4.64 1.51
N LEU A 108 -12.78 -3.92 0.55
CA LEU A 108 -13.02 -4.06 -0.88
C LEU A 108 -11.79 -4.58 -1.65
N VAL A 109 -10.57 -4.35 -1.17
CA VAL A 109 -9.36 -4.66 -1.93
C VAL A 109 -8.13 -4.94 -1.06
N GLN A 110 -7.33 -5.89 -1.51
CA GLN A 110 -6.04 -6.25 -0.90
C GLN A 110 -4.96 -5.29 -1.40
N MET A 111 -4.16 -4.74 -0.49
CA MET A 111 -3.04 -3.85 -0.79
C MET A 111 -1.81 -4.68 -1.19
N ASP A 112 -1.79 -5.20 -2.41
CA ASP A 112 -0.69 -5.97 -2.98
C ASP A 112 -0.14 -5.33 -4.27
N TYR A 113 0.99 -5.83 -4.78
CA TYR A 113 1.52 -5.35 -6.07
C TYR A 113 0.53 -5.56 -7.22
N LEU A 114 -0.37 -6.53 -7.11
CA LEU A 114 -1.39 -6.80 -8.12
C LEU A 114 -2.39 -5.64 -8.23
N LEU A 115 -2.80 -5.05 -7.11
CA LEU A 115 -3.59 -3.82 -7.07
C LEU A 115 -2.89 -2.69 -7.82
N MET A 116 -1.62 -2.46 -7.54
CA MET A 116 -0.82 -1.42 -8.20
C MET A 116 -0.84 -1.60 -9.73
N VAL A 117 -0.56 -2.81 -10.23
CA VAL A 117 -0.58 -3.12 -11.66
C VAL A 117 -1.97 -2.91 -12.28
N ARG A 118 -3.05 -3.28 -11.56
CA ARG A 118 -4.43 -3.04 -12.00
C ARG A 118 -4.73 -1.54 -12.13
N ILE A 119 -4.30 -0.73 -11.16
CA ILE A 119 -4.44 0.73 -11.20
C ILE A 119 -3.67 1.31 -12.39
N PHE A 120 -2.40 0.92 -12.59
CA PHE A 120 -1.63 1.37 -13.76
C PHE A 120 -2.31 0.97 -15.07
N ARG A 121 -2.79 -0.27 -15.20
CA ARG A 121 -3.49 -0.73 -16.41
C ARG A 121 -4.77 0.06 -16.66
N ALA A 122 -5.54 0.37 -15.62
CA ALA A 122 -6.72 1.21 -15.72
C ALA A 122 -6.37 2.62 -16.21
N LEU A 123 -5.31 3.22 -15.66
CA LEU A 123 -4.84 4.54 -16.06
C LEU A 123 -4.35 4.58 -17.52
N TYR A 124 -3.57 3.59 -17.96
CA TYR A 124 -3.16 3.46 -19.36
C TYR A 124 -4.36 3.27 -20.31
N SER A 125 -5.37 2.52 -19.86
CA SER A 125 -6.59 2.32 -20.65
C SER A 125 -7.36 3.64 -20.79
N LEU A 126 -7.51 4.39 -19.70
CA LEU A 126 -8.15 5.70 -19.69
C LEU A 126 -7.39 6.71 -20.56
N SER A 127 -6.06 6.78 -20.45
CA SER A 127 -5.26 7.71 -21.27
C SER A 127 -5.39 7.38 -22.76
N THR A 128 -5.45 6.09 -23.12
CA THR A 128 -5.67 5.66 -24.50
C THR A 128 -7.05 6.09 -25.00
N ILE A 129 -8.11 5.92 -24.21
CA ILE A 129 -9.46 6.33 -24.58
C ILE A 129 -9.54 7.85 -24.77
N VAL A 130 -8.97 8.62 -23.84
CA VAL A 130 -8.94 10.09 -23.91
C VAL A 130 -8.17 10.56 -25.15
N SER A 131 -7.00 9.97 -25.42
CA SER A 131 -6.20 10.33 -26.60
C SER A 131 -6.95 10.10 -27.92
N ARG A 132 -7.72 9.00 -28.01
CA ARG A 132 -8.58 8.73 -29.16
C ARG A 132 -9.72 9.73 -29.27
N ALA A 133 -10.40 10.04 -28.17
CA ALA A 133 -11.51 11.00 -28.17
C ALA A 133 -11.08 12.40 -28.63
N ILE A 134 -9.89 12.86 -28.21
CA ILE A 134 -9.32 14.14 -28.64
C ILE A 134 -9.04 14.16 -30.15
N HIS A 135 -8.53 13.06 -30.71
CA HIS A 135 -8.25 12.97 -32.15
C HIS A 135 -9.53 12.97 -33.01
N PHE A 136 -10.67 12.50 -32.47
CA PHE A 136 -11.95 12.54 -33.18
C PHE A 136 -12.64 13.91 -33.15
N GLN A 137 -12.27 14.81 -32.24
CA GLN A 137 -12.82 16.18 -32.18
C GLN A 137 -12.07 17.20 -33.05
N LYS A 138 -10.95 16.80 -33.66
CA LYS A 138 -10.13 17.63 -34.55
C LYS A 138 -10.41 17.30 -36.01
#